data_AF-A0A1U9UVR2-F1
#
_entry.id   AF-A0A1U9UVR2-F1
#
_cell.length_a   1.000
_cell.length_b   1.000
_cell.length_c   1.000
_cell.angle_alpha   90.00
_cell.angle_beta   90.00
_cell.angle_gamma   90.00
#
_symmetry.space_group_name_H-M   'P 1'
#
loop_
_entity.id
_entity.type
_entity.pdbx_description
1 polymer ?
#
loop_
_entity_poly.entity_id
_entity_poly.type
_entity_poly.pdbx_seq_one_letter_code
_entity_poly.pdbx_strand_id
1 'polypeptide(L)'
;MLLHARVNRKINRRQGGAGSAAIEFAIVAPVLITMVIGIAYYGMVLALQQVLTLAAEEGARAALRYPAGVSGSGLAATQAARVNAASAMARGTLPKSISDLIPAASVAQAVPCASGSTDICVQVTLSLPTANILPAVPMVPVPANLSGSAMVQLSPDI
;
A
#
# COMPACT_ATOMS: atom_id res chain seq x y z
N MET A 1 0.36 42.94 78.82
CA MET A 1 1.75 43.00 78.30
C MET A 1 2.10 41.61 77.80
N LEU A 2 2.77 41.51 76.64
CA LEU A 2 3.30 40.28 76.00
C LEU A 2 2.27 39.45 75.20
N LEU A 3 2.46 39.06 73.93
CA LEU A 3 3.41 39.42 72.88
C LEU A 3 2.83 38.80 71.58
N HIS A 4 2.64 39.58 70.52
CA HIS A 4 2.17 39.07 69.23
C HIS A 4 3.29 38.27 68.54
N ALA A 5 3.18 36.94 68.51
CA ALA A 5 4.03 36.09 67.68
C ALA A 5 3.47 36.05 66.25
N ARG A 6 4.05 36.84 65.33
CA ARG A 6 3.76 36.71 63.89
C ARG A 6 4.69 35.66 63.28
N VAL A 7 4.13 34.50 62.93
CA VAL A 7 4.80 33.48 62.12
C VAL A 7 4.87 33.98 60.67
N ASN A 8 6.05 34.42 60.24
CA ASN A 8 6.30 34.81 58.85
C ASN A 8 6.65 33.57 58.02
N ARG A 9 5.64 32.92 57.43
CA ARG A 9 5.83 31.77 56.53
C ARG A 9 6.29 32.28 55.17
N LYS A 10 7.60 32.31 54.93
CA LYS A 10 8.17 32.52 53.60
C LYS A 10 7.77 31.35 52.70
N ILE A 11 6.78 31.56 51.84
CA ILE A 11 6.44 30.63 50.76
C ILE A 11 7.58 30.69 49.76
N ASN A 12 8.49 29.71 49.82
CA ASN A 12 9.60 29.56 48.90
C ASN A 12 9.05 29.16 47.52
N ARG A 13 8.73 30.15 46.67
CA ARG A 13 8.43 29.95 45.24
C ARG A 13 9.70 29.56 44.50
N ARG A 14 10.12 28.29 44.64
CA ARG A 14 11.08 27.64 43.74
C ARG A 14 10.30 26.78 42.74
N GLN A 15 9.74 27.41 41.72
CA GLN A 15 9.10 26.71 40.58
C GLN A 15 8.89 27.69 39.42
N GLY A 16 9.97 28.32 38.93
CA GLY A 16 9.93 29.20 37.76
C GLY A 16 10.36 28.51 36.45
N GLY A 17 11.27 27.54 36.52
CA GLY A 17 11.88 26.94 35.33
C GLY A 17 11.24 25.63 34.82
N ALA A 18 10.56 24.87 35.68
CA ALA A 18 9.93 23.61 35.26
C ALA A 18 8.65 23.82 34.42
N GLY A 19 7.99 24.99 34.58
CA GLY A 19 6.78 25.32 33.84
C GLY A 19 7.03 25.77 32.40
N SER A 20 8.17 26.43 32.11
CA SER A 20 8.48 26.92 30.77
C SER A 20 8.82 25.77 29.82
N ALA A 21 9.65 24.82 30.26
CA ALA A 21 10.00 23.63 29.48
C ALA A 21 8.77 22.76 29.17
N ALA A 22 7.79 22.69 30.08
CA ALA A 22 6.54 21.99 29.84
C ALA A 22 5.69 22.65 28.73
N ILE A 23 5.71 23.99 28.63
CA ILE A 23 4.98 24.74 27.60
C ILE A 23 5.63 24.57 26.22
N GLU A 24 6.96 24.63 26.16
CA GLU A 24 7.71 24.37 24.91
C GLU A 24 7.42 22.97 24.37
N PHE A 25 7.42 21.96 25.25
CA PHE A 25 7.06 20.59 24.88
C PHE A 25 5.60 20.48 24.42
N ALA A 26 4.67 21.18 25.08
CA ALA A 26 3.25 21.15 24.70
C ALA A 26 2.99 21.68 23.28
N ILE A 27 3.86 22.55 22.75
CA ILE A 27 3.75 23.09 21.39
C ILE A 27 4.45 22.18 20.36
N VAL A 28 5.63 21.66 20.69
CA VAL A 28 6.43 20.84 19.77
C VAL A 28 5.87 19.42 19.66
N ALA A 29 5.40 18.83 20.75
CA ALA A 29 4.93 17.44 20.79
C ALA A 29 3.77 17.17 19.80
N PRO A 30 2.71 17.99 19.70
CA PRO A 30 1.65 17.78 18.71
C PRO A 30 2.15 17.75 17.27
N VAL A 31 3.11 18.62 16.92
CA VAL A 31 3.69 18.66 15.58
C VAL A 31 4.51 17.41 15.30
N LEU A 32 5.35 16.99 16.25
CA LEU A 32 6.13 15.75 16.09
C LEU A 32 5.24 14.51 16.03
N ILE A 33 4.21 14.43 16.86
CA ILE A 33 3.27 13.30 16.87
C ILE A 33 2.51 13.23 15.54
N THR A 34 1.99 14.36 15.04
CA THR A 34 1.30 14.38 13.74
C THR A 34 2.23 14.01 12.58
N MET A 35 3.48 14.47 12.60
CA MET A 35 4.50 14.09 11.62
C MET A 35 4.78 12.59 11.65
N VAL A 36 5.00 12.00 12.83
CA VAL A 36 5.27 10.55 12.98
C VAL A 36 4.07 9.71 12.54
N ILE A 37 2.84 10.11 12.93
CA ILE A 37 1.61 9.43 12.48
C ILE A 37 1.48 9.52 10.96
N GLY A 38 1.75 10.69 10.36
CA GLY A 38 1.73 10.88 8.91
C GLY A 38 2.72 9.96 8.21
N ILE A 39 3.98 9.92 8.68
CA ILE A 39 5.02 9.04 8.14
C ILE A 39 4.60 7.57 8.25
N ALA A 40 4.09 7.13 9.40
CA ALA A 40 3.65 5.74 9.58
C ALA A 40 2.47 5.38 8.66
N TYR A 41 1.51 6.30 8.53
CA TYR A 41 0.32 6.10 7.71
C TYR A 41 0.67 5.99 6.22
N TYR A 42 1.40 6.96 5.66
CA TYR A 42 1.83 6.92 4.26
C TYR A 42 2.87 5.83 4.00
N GLY A 43 3.70 5.49 5.00
CA GLY A 43 4.61 4.35 4.93
C GLY A 43 3.87 3.03 4.71
N MET A 44 2.77 2.80 5.42
CA MET A 44 1.91 1.63 5.19
C MET A 44 1.26 1.65 3.81
N VAL A 45 0.77 2.80 3.36
CA VAL A 45 0.19 2.95 2.00
C VAL A 45 1.19 2.57 0.92
N LEU A 46 2.42 3.09 1.01
CA LEU A 46 3.48 2.80 0.06
C LEU A 46 3.93 1.34 0.12
N ALA A 47 4.04 0.77 1.32
CA ALA A 47 4.36 -0.65 1.48
C ALA A 47 3.30 -1.56 0.83
N LEU A 48 2.02 -1.24 0.99
CA LEU A 48 0.93 -1.96 0.32
C LEU A 48 1.04 -1.86 -1.20
N GLN A 49 1.30 -0.67 -1.75
CA GLN A 49 1.51 -0.50 -3.19
C GLN A 49 2.70 -1.31 -3.70
N GLN A 50 3.82 -1.34 -2.97
CA GLN A 50 4.99 -2.14 -3.32
C GLN A 50 4.67 -3.64 -3.36
N VAL A 51 3.92 -4.14 -2.38
CA VAL A 51 3.47 -5.54 -2.34
C VAL A 51 2.56 -5.87 -3.53
N LEU A 52 1.62 -4.98 -3.88
CA LEU A 52 0.76 -5.15 -5.05
C LEU A 52 1.56 -5.16 -6.35
N THR A 53 2.53 -4.28 -6.51
CA THR A 53 3.39 -4.24 -7.71
C THR A 53 4.24 -5.50 -7.82
N LEU A 54 4.86 -5.95 -6.72
CA LEU A 54 5.64 -7.20 -6.71
C LEU A 54 4.77 -8.41 -7.09
N ALA A 55 3.56 -8.50 -6.53
CA ALA A 55 2.62 -9.55 -6.87
C ALA A 55 2.20 -9.50 -8.35
N ALA A 56 1.99 -8.31 -8.90
CA ALA A 56 1.71 -8.12 -10.32
C ALA A 56 2.90 -8.58 -11.20
N GLU A 57 4.13 -8.25 -10.81
CA GLU A 57 5.35 -8.67 -11.53
C GLU A 57 5.52 -10.19 -11.53
N GLU A 58 5.29 -10.86 -10.41
CA GLU A 58 5.34 -12.32 -10.34
C GLU A 58 4.23 -12.98 -11.18
N GLY A 59 3.04 -12.38 -11.22
CA GLY A 59 1.97 -12.77 -12.16
C GLY A 59 2.40 -12.61 -13.61
N ALA A 60 2.98 -11.46 -13.97
CA ALA A 60 3.45 -11.21 -15.34
C ALA A 60 4.55 -12.21 -15.73
N ARG A 61 5.52 -12.49 -14.85
CA ARG A 61 6.55 -13.51 -15.07
C ARG A 61 5.96 -14.91 -15.25
N ALA A 62 4.88 -15.24 -14.54
CA ALA A 62 4.19 -16.53 -14.70
C ALA A 62 3.55 -16.69 -16.09
N ALA A 63 3.10 -15.59 -16.72
CA ALA A 63 2.55 -15.63 -18.07
C ALA A 63 3.58 -16.15 -19.11
N LEU A 64 4.87 -15.85 -18.91
CA LEU A 64 5.96 -16.32 -19.78
C LEU A 64 6.28 -17.80 -19.59
N ARG A 65 6.16 -18.32 -18.35
CA ARG A 65 6.55 -19.70 -18.00
C ARG A 65 5.59 -20.75 -18.54
N TYR A 66 4.35 -20.38 -18.86
CA TYR A 66 3.41 -21.33 -19.45
C TYR A 66 3.87 -21.70 -20.88
N PRO A 67 3.93 -22.99 -21.26
CA PRO A 67 4.45 -23.38 -22.56
C PRO A 67 3.58 -22.81 -23.69
N ALA A 68 4.27 -22.25 -24.69
CA ALA A 68 3.72 -21.99 -26.01
C ALA A 68 3.33 -23.33 -26.63
N GLY A 69 2.05 -23.52 -26.97
CA GLY A 69 1.61 -24.69 -27.70
C GLY A 69 1.65 -26.00 -26.89
N VAL A 70 0.61 -26.24 -26.09
CA VAL A 70 0.17 -27.64 -25.92
C VAL A 70 -0.24 -28.09 -27.31
N SER A 71 0.50 -29.03 -27.89
CA SER A 71 0.34 -29.48 -29.28
C SER A 71 -1.11 -29.94 -29.51
N GLY A 72 -1.96 -29.05 -30.06
CA GLY A 72 -3.39 -29.28 -30.28
C GLY A 72 -4.35 -28.19 -29.78
N SER A 73 -3.92 -27.21 -28.97
CA SER A 73 -4.76 -26.07 -28.54
C SER A 73 -4.38 -24.80 -29.31
N GLY A 74 -5.34 -24.16 -30.00
CA GLY A 74 -5.07 -22.95 -30.79
C GLY A 74 -4.52 -21.76 -29.97
N LEU A 75 -3.99 -20.75 -30.66
CA LEU A 75 -3.34 -19.55 -30.06
C LEU A 75 -4.18 -18.91 -28.94
N ALA A 76 -5.50 -18.82 -29.13
CA ALA A 76 -6.41 -18.26 -28.13
C ALA A 76 -6.46 -19.06 -26.81
N ALA A 77 -6.36 -20.39 -26.87
CA ALA A 77 -6.36 -21.25 -25.69
C ALA A 77 -5.04 -21.14 -24.93
N THR A 78 -3.90 -21.08 -25.63
CA THR A 78 -2.58 -20.81 -25.04
C THR A 78 -2.56 -19.44 -24.35
N GLN A 79 -3.08 -18.40 -25.00
CA GLN A 79 -3.18 -17.06 -24.44
C GLN A 79 -4.07 -17.02 -23.18
N ALA A 80 -5.23 -17.68 -23.20
CA ALA A 80 -6.10 -17.79 -22.02
C ALA A 80 -5.40 -18.51 -20.87
N ALA A 81 -4.65 -19.57 -21.14
CA ALA A 81 -3.88 -20.29 -20.12
C ALA A 81 -2.78 -19.42 -19.50
N ARG A 82 -2.06 -18.62 -20.30
CA ARG A 82 -1.06 -17.65 -19.81
C ARG A 82 -1.69 -16.59 -18.91
N VAL A 83 -2.85 -16.05 -19.29
CA VAL A 83 -3.60 -15.07 -18.49
C VAL A 83 -4.09 -15.69 -17.17
N ASN A 84 -4.59 -16.92 -17.20
CA ASN A 84 -5.01 -17.64 -16.00
C ASN A 84 -3.85 -17.96 -15.06
N ALA A 85 -2.69 -18.35 -15.61
CA ALA A 85 -1.47 -18.56 -14.83
C ALA A 85 -1.00 -17.26 -14.17
N ALA A 86 -1.04 -16.15 -14.91
CA ALA A 86 -0.67 -14.84 -14.39
C ALA A 86 -1.59 -14.38 -13.25
N SER A 87 -2.90 -14.54 -13.40
CA SER A 87 -3.87 -14.16 -12.36
C SER A 87 -3.76 -15.05 -11.13
N ALA A 88 -3.59 -16.37 -11.31
CA ALA A 88 -3.41 -17.31 -10.21
C ALA A 88 -2.14 -17.02 -9.42
N MET A 89 -1.01 -16.75 -10.10
CA MET A 89 0.26 -16.44 -9.45
C MET A 89 0.22 -15.10 -8.71
N ALA A 90 -0.30 -14.04 -9.33
CA ALA A 90 -0.42 -12.73 -8.67
C ALA A 90 -1.29 -12.79 -7.40
N ARG A 91 -2.40 -13.55 -7.45
CA ARG A 91 -3.27 -13.75 -6.28
C ARG A 91 -2.66 -14.67 -5.23
N GLY A 92 -1.86 -15.64 -5.65
CA GLY A 92 -1.18 -16.61 -4.78
C GLY A 92 0.03 -16.04 -4.05
N THR A 93 0.68 -15.01 -4.59
CA THR A 93 1.76 -14.27 -3.91
C THR A 93 1.27 -13.37 -2.78
N LEU A 94 -0.01 -13.01 -2.80
CA LEU A 94 -0.60 -12.15 -1.78
C LEU A 94 -1.11 -12.97 -0.59
N PRO A 95 -1.06 -12.42 0.63
CA PRO A 95 -1.79 -12.98 1.76
C PRO A 95 -3.30 -13.11 1.44
N LYS A 96 -3.95 -14.16 1.94
CA LYS A 96 -5.39 -14.41 1.77
C LYS A 96 -6.24 -13.20 2.16
N SER A 97 -5.85 -12.52 3.24
CA SER A 97 -6.49 -11.31 3.75
C SER A 97 -6.44 -10.11 2.82
N ILE A 98 -5.54 -10.08 1.83
CA ILE A 98 -5.50 -9.03 0.80
C ILE A 98 -6.15 -9.55 -0.47
N SER A 99 -5.81 -10.78 -0.88
CA SER A 99 -6.30 -11.42 -2.10
C SER A 99 -7.84 -11.44 -2.14
N ASP A 100 -8.50 -11.72 -1.03
CA ASP A 100 -9.97 -11.79 -0.95
C ASP A 100 -10.67 -10.43 -1.15
N LEU A 101 -9.98 -9.30 -0.90
CA LEU A 101 -10.52 -7.97 -1.18
C LEU A 101 -10.31 -7.53 -2.62
N ILE A 102 -9.42 -8.21 -3.36
CA ILE A 102 -9.18 -7.89 -4.77
C ILE A 102 -10.31 -8.53 -5.59
N PRO A 103 -11.11 -7.74 -6.32
CA PRO A 103 -12.18 -8.26 -7.14
C PRO A 103 -11.65 -9.28 -8.16
N ALA A 104 -12.43 -10.33 -8.40
CA ALA A 104 -12.02 -11.44 -9.28
C ALA A 104 -11.90 -11.04 -10.76
N ALA A 105 -12.52 -9.92 -11.15
CA ALA A 105 -12.46 -9.43 -12.51
C ALA A 105 -11.09 -8.81 -12.82
N SER A 106 -10.49 -9.24 -13.94
CA SER A 106 -9.43 -8.49 -14.63
C SER A 106 -8.08 -8.38 -13.93
N VAL A 107 -7.73 -9.32 -13.05
CA VAL A 107 -6.38 -9.36 -12.45
C VAL A 107 -5.31 -9.47 -13.52
N ALA A 108 -5.55 -10.28 -14.56
CA ALA A 108 -4.68 -10.37 -15.72
C ALA A 108 -5.52 -10.32 -16.99
N GLN A 109 -5.02 -9.65 -18.02
CA GLN A 109 -5.64 -9.58 -19.33
C GLN A 109 -4.57 -9.56 -20.42
N ALA A 110 -4.88 -10.18 -21.56
CA ALA A 110 -4.09 -10.02 -22.75
C ALA A 110 -4.53 -8.76 -23.51
N VAL A 111 -3.60 -7.86 -23.74
CA VAL A 111 -3.81 -6.54 -24.36
C VAL A 111 -2.71 -6.30 -25.40
N PRO A 112 -2.96 -5.48 -26.43
CA PRO A 112 -1.88 -5.05 -27.32
C PRO A 112 -0.83 -4.26 -26.53
N CYS A 113 0.46 -4.53 -26.76
CA CYS A 113 1.55 -3.88 -26.03
C CYS A 113 1.61 -2.36 -26.24
N ALA A 114 1.11 -1.89 -27.39
CA ALA A 114 0.95 -0.49 -27.74
C ALA A 114 -0.21 -0.33 -28.73
N SER A 115 -0.77 0.87 -28.83
CA SER A 115 -1.82 1.19 -29.80
C SER A 115 -1.32 0.91 -31.23
N GLY A 116 -1.97 -0.03 -31.92
CA GLY A 116 -1.62 -0.43 -33.28
C GLY A 116 -0.51 -1.48 -33.39
N SER A 117 0.01 -2.01 -32.28
CA SER A 117 0.92 -3.15 -32.30
C SER A 117 0.16 -4.48 -32.46
N THR A 118 0.75 -5.42 -33.20
CA THR A 118 0.32 -6.82 -33.26
C THR A 118 0.87 -7.66 -32.12
N ASP A 119 1.78 -7.11 -31.32
CA ASP A 119 2.38 -7.81 -30.18
C ASP A 119 1.39 -7.90 -29.01
N ILE A 120 1.24 -9.10 -28.48
CA ILE A 120 0.36 -9.38 -27.34
C ILE A 120 1.17 -9.27 -26.05
N CYS A 121 0.69 -8.42 -25.15
CA CYS A 121 1.18 -8.28 -23.79
C CYS A 121 0.17 -8.88 -22.81
N VAL A 122 0.65 -9.48 -21.73
CA VAL A 122 -0.19 -9.80 -20.57
C VAL A 122 0.01 -8.69 -19.55
N GLN A 123 -1.04 -7.90 -19.32
CA GLN A 123 -1.09 -6.88 -18.29
C GLN A 123 -1.73 -7.48 -17.04
N VAL A 124 -1.04 -7.37 -15.92
CA VAL A 124 -1.52 -7.75 -14.60
C VAL A 124 -1.77 -6.49 -13.79
N THR A 125 -2.98 -6.32 -13.29
CA THR A 125 -3.40 -5.16 -12.50
C THR A 125 -4.14 -5.62 -11.26
N LEU A 126 -3.60 -5.31 -10.10
CA LEU A 126 -4.21 -5.56 -8.81
C LEU A 126 -4.77 -4.25 -8.27
N SER A 127 -6.07 -4.23 -8.00
CA SER A 127 -6.77 -3.07 -7.42
C SER A 127 -7.33 -3.46 -6.05
N LEU A 128 -6.85 -2.76 -5.01
CA LEU A 128 -7.18 -3.03 -3.62
C LEU A 128 -7.99 -1.86 -3.04
N PRO A 129 -9.27 -2.06 -2.68
CA PRO A 129 -10.07 -1.03 -2.03
C PRO A 129 -9.51 -0.66 -0.65
N THR A 130 -9.35 0.64 -0.37
CA THR A 130 -8.73 1.11 0.89
C THR A 130 -9.68 1.16 2.08
N ALA A 131 -11.00 1.14 1.85
CA ALA A 131 -12.03 1.42 2.85
C ALA A 131 -12.00 0.52 4.10
N ASN A 132 -11.54 -0.73 3.95
CA ASN A 132 -11.55 -1.73 5.03
C ASN A 132 -10.13 -2.06 5.56
N ILE A 133 -9.08 -1.46 4.98
CA ILE A 133 -7.68 -1.79 5.30
C ILE A 133 -7.00 -0.63 6.01
N LEU A 134 -7.32 0.61 5.61
CA LEU A 134 -6.75 1.81 6.20
C LEU A 134 -7.77 2.44 7.14
N PRO A 135 -7.35 2.86 8.35
CA PRO A 135 -8.23 3.65 9.22
C PRO A 135 -8.60 4.96 8.52
N ALA A 136 -9.89 5.30 8.55
CA ALA A 136 -10.38 6.57 8.03
C ALA A 136 -9.93 7.71 8.95
N VAL A 137 -9.01 8.55 8.46
CA VAL A 137 -8.52 9.73 9.17
C VAL A 137 -9.13 10.97 8.52
N PRO A 138 -9.87 11.82 9.28
CA PRO A 138 -10.40 13.06 8.74
C PRO A 138 -9.28 13.93 8.14
N MET A 139 -9.54 14.59 7.01
CA MET A 139 -8.61 15.51 6.33
C MET A 139 -7.32 14.89 5.78
N VAL A 140 -7.17 13.56 5.78
CA VAL A 140 -6.03 12.87 5.14
C VAL A 140 -6.48 12.34 3.77
N PRO A 141 -5.95 12.89 2.65
CA PRO A 141 -6.30 12.41 1.33
C PRO A 141 -5.66 11.05 1.06
N VAL A 142 -6.48 10.03 0.83
CA VAL A 142 -6.06 8.73 0.33
C VAL A 142 -6.88 8.32 -0.90
N PRO A 143 -6.28 7.64 -1.88
CA PRO A 143 -7.03 7.12 -3.00
C PRO A 143 -8.01 6.04 -2.54
N ALA A 144 -9.16 5.95 -3.20
CA ALA A 144 -10.17 4.93 -2.90
C ALA A 144 -9.68 3.50 -3.18
N ASN A 145 -8.70 3.34 -4.07
CA ASN A 145 -8.06 2.08 -4.37
C ASN A 145 -6.53 2.26 -4.45
N LEU A 146 -5.79 1.29 -3.93
CA LEU A 146 -4.37 1.13 -4.21
C LEU A 146 -4.22 0.19 -5.38
N SER A 147 -3.42 0.58 -6.37
CA SER A 147 -3.14 -0.26 -7.53
C SER A 147 -1.66 -0.60 -7.64
N GLY A 148 -1.38 -1.82 -8.07
CA GLY A 148 -0.08 -2.26 -8.54
C GLY A 148 -0.26 -2.95 -9.89
N SER A 149 0.59 -2.63 -10.86
CA SER A 149 0.51 -3.22 -12.20
C SER A 149 1.86 -3.56 -12.76
N ALA A 150 1.88 -4.58 -13.62
CA ALA A 150 3.03 -5.03 -14.37
C ALA A 150 2.56 -5.59 -15.71
N MET A 151 3.42 -5.55 -16.73
CA MET A 151 3.12 -6.12 -18.03
C MET A 151 4.32 -6.86 -18.60
N VAL A 152 4.04 -7.87 -19.40
CA VAL A 152 5.08 -8.61 -20.14
C VAL A 152 4.63 -8.88 -21.56
N GLN A 153 5.54 -8.73 -22.51
CA GLN A 153 5.30 -9.08 -23.91
C GLN A 153 5.45 -10.60 -24.09
N LEU A 154 4.46 -11.22 -24.72
CA LEU A 154 4.56 -12.60 -25.15
C LEU A 154 5.43 -12.66 -26.41
N SER A 155 6.34 -13.62 -26.47
CA SER A 155 7.05 -13.90 -27.73
C SER A 155 6.02 -14.40 -28.74
N PRO A 156 6.06 -13.97 -30.01
CA PRO A 156 5.20 -14.54 -31.03
C PRO A 156 5.50 -16.04 -31.13
N ASP A 157 4.50 -16.87 -30.83
CA ASP A 157 4.59 -18.33 -30.95
C ASP A 157 4.76 -18.64 -32.46
N ILE A 158 6.01 -18.80 -32.92
CA ILE A 158 6.38 -19.14 -34.31
C ILE A 158 5.94 -20.54 -34.72
#